data_AF-A0A4Y9IHQ0-F1
#
_entry.id   AF-A0A4Y9IHQ0-F1
#
_cell.length_a   1.000
_cell.length_b   1.000
_cell.length_c   1.000
_cell.angle_alpha   90.00
_cell.angle_beta   90.00
_cell.angle_gamma   90.00
#
_symmetry.space_group_name_H-M   'P 1'
#
loop_
_entity.id
_entity.type
_entity.pdbx_description
1 polymer ?
#
loop_
_entity_poly.entity_id
_entity_poly.type
_entity_poly.pdbx_seq_one_letter_code
_entity_poly.pdbx_strand_id
1 'polypeptide(L)' 'MAKIKIEEVVDHLDSEFRKALEATLKEHFPNQSFDARAVFRTFKKQVYRKCSAWEDIPDQFVEKD' A
#
# COMPACT_ATOMS: atom_id res chain seq x y z
N MET A 1 10.83 -4.95 18.89
CA MET A 1 9.76 -4.50 17.99
C MET A 1 10.27 -3.35 17.18
N ALA A 2 10.12 -3.39 15.86
CA ALA A 2 10.44 -2.27 14.99
C ALA A 2 9.23 -1.33 14.93
N LYS A 3 9.47 -0.02 14.93
CA LYS A 3 8.42 0.95 14.62
C LYS A 3 8.52 1.30 13.14
N ILE A 4 7.39 1.26 12.45
CA ILE A 4 7.33 1.54 11.00
C ILE A 4 6.22 2.54 10.73
N LYS A 5 6.50 3.48 9.83
CA LYS A 5 5.49 4.40 9.30
C LYS A 5 4.92 3.83 8.00
N ILE A 6 3.68 3.36 8.04
CA ILE A 6 3.08 2.61 6.92
C ILE A 6 3.02 3.44 5.63
N GLU A 7 2.76 4.74 5.73
CA GLU A 7 2.78 5.64 4.58
C GLU A 7 4.13 5.65 3.84
N GLU A 8 5.24 5.65 4.58
CA GLU A 8 6.59 5.63 4.00
C GLU A 8 6.91 4.28 3.35
N VAL A 9 6.40 3.17 3.92
CA VAL A 9 6.52 1.84 3.28
C VAL A 9 5.77 1.80 1.96
N VAL A 10 4.54 2.32 1.92
CA VAL A 10 3.74 2.34 0.68
C VAL A 10 4.38 3.24 -0.37
N ASP A 11 5.00 4.37 0.02
CA ASP A 11 5.74 5.21 -0.91
C ASP A 11 7.06 4.58 -1.39
N HIS A 12 7.76 3.87 -0.50
CA HIS A 12 8.98 3.15 -0.86
C HIS A 12 8.69 2.02 -1.86
N LEU A 13 7.55 1.34 -1.70
CA LEU A 13 7.07 0.23 -2.53
C LEU A 13 5.96 0.67 -3.52
N ASP A 14 5.98 1.93 -3.96
CA ASP A 14 4.92 2.55 -4.78
C ASP A 14 4.57 1.72 -6.02
N SER A 15 5.60 1.19 -6.71
CA SER A 15 5.45 0.34 -7.90
C SER A 15 4.71 -0.96 -7.60
N GLU A 16 5.11 -1.63 -6.52
CA GLU A 16 4.65 -2.96 -6.12
C GLU A 16 3.21 -2.88 -5.64
N PHE A 17 2.89 -1.91 -4.77
CA PHE A 17 1.53 -1.67 -4.30
C PHE A 17 0.60 -1.23 -5.44
N ARG A 18 1.07 -0.42 -6.38
CA ARG A 18 0.25 -0.03 -7.54
C ARG A 18 -0.08 -1.25 -8.41
N LYS A 19 0.90 -2.12 -8.70
CA LYS A 19 0.69 -3.35 -9.48
C LYS A 19 -0.27 -4.30 -8.77
N ALA A 20 -0.11 -4.46 -7.45
CA ALA A 20 -1.02 -5.27 -6.64
C ALA A 20 -2.46 -4.73 -6.70
N LEU A 21 -2.64 -3.42 -6.51
CA LEU A 21 -3.96 -2.79 -6.62
C LEU A 21 -4.57 -2.92 -8.02
N GLU A 22 -3.77 -2.74 -9.07
CA GLU A 22 -4.24 -2.92 -10.45
C GLU A 22 -4.70 -4.37 -10.71
N ALA A 23 -3.96 -5.36 -10.22
CA ALA A 23 -4.34 -6.76 -10.34
C ALA A 23 -5.67 -7.04 -9.60
N THR A 24 -5.81 -6.55 -8.37
CA THR A 24 -7.06 -6.65 -7.59
C THR A 24 -8.25 -6.03 -8.34
N LEU A 25 -8.08 -4.85 -8.94
CA LEU A 25 -9.16 -4.20 -9.70
C LEU A 25 -9.54 -5.01 -10.94
N LYS A 26 -8.58 -5.57 -11.67
CA LYS A 26 -8.86 -6.41 -12.85
C LYS A 26 -9.59 -7.70 -12.48
N GLU A 27 -9.27 -8.30 -11.35
CA GLU A 27 -9.91 -9.53 -10.87
C GLU A 27 -11.38 -9.30 -10.50
N HIS A 28 -11.67 -8.24 -9.74
CA HIS A 28 -13.04 -7.94 -9.31
C HIS A 28 -13.90 -7.26 -10.37
N PHE A 29 -13.29 -6.53 -11.32
CA PHE A 29 -13.99 -5.73 -12.31
C PHE A 29 -13.42 -5.95 -13.72
N PRO A 30 -13.50 -7.18 -14.27
CA PRO A 30 -12.81 -7.57 -15.50
C PRO A 30 -13.25 -6.79 -16.76
N ASN A 31 -14.47 -6.23 -16.74
CA ASN A 31 -15.06 -5.51 -17.86
C ASN A 31 -15.09 -3.99 -17.67
N GLN A 32 -14.40 -3.46 -16.66
CA GLN A 32 -14.31 -2.01 -16.41
C GLN A 32 -12.88 -1.52 -16.64
N SER A 33 -12.78 -0.36 -17.30
CA SER A 33 -11.52 0.35 -17.44
C SER A 33 -11.33 1.27 -16.23
N PHE A 34 -10.14 1.23 -15.64
CA PHE A 34 -9.76 2.12 -14.54
C PHE A 34 -8.45 2.82 -14.87
N ASP A 35 -8.35 4.09 -14.49
CA ASP A 35 -7.05 4.74 -14.36
C ASP A 35 -6.38 4.25 -13.07
N ALA A 36 -5.58 3.19 -13.19
CA ALA A 36 -4.85 2.61 -12.06
C ALA A 36 -3.99 3.64 -11.31
N ARG A 37 -3.48 4.68 -11.99
CA ARG A 37 -2.68 5.72 -11.35
C ARG A 37 -3.55 6.67 -10.52
N ALA A 38 -4.72 7.05 -11.02
CA ALA A 38 -5.68 7.86 -10.26
C ALA A 38 -6.25 7.11 -9.05
N VAL A 39 -6.59 5.83 -9.23
CA VAL A 39 -7.08 4.97 -8.15
C VAL A 39 -6.00 4.76 -7.09
N PHE A 40 -4.77 4.46 -7.50
CA PHE A 40 -3.67 4.29 -6.56
C PHE A 40 -3.35 5.58 -5.79
N ARG A 41 -3.40 6.75 -6.43
CA ARG A 41 -3.25 8.04 -5.73
C ARG A 41 -4.31 8.23 -4.65
N THR A 42 -5.55 7.85 -4.94
CA THR A 42 -6.66 7.90 -3.99
C THR A 42 -6.45 6.91 -2.85
N PHE A 43 -5.98 5.70 -3.15
CA PHE A 43 -5.60 4.70 -2.17
C PHE A 43 -4.50 5.22 -1.23
N LYS A 44 -3.40 5.79 -1.74
CA LYS A 44 -2.34 6.40 -0.89
C LYS A 44 -2.88 7.48 0.03
N LYS A 45 -3.76 8.36 -0.47
CA LYS A 45 -4.43 9.36 0.36
C LYS A 45 -5.25 8.75 1.51
N GLN A 46 -5.89 7.59 1.28
CA GLN A 46 -6.60 6.87 2.35
C GLN A 46 -5.63 6.21 3.33
N VAL A 47 -4.51 5.65 2.85
CA VAL A 47 -3.44 5.12 3.71
C VAL A 47 -2.91 6.21 4.62
N TYR A 48 -2.52 7.37 4.10
CA TYR A 48 -2.01 8.48 4.93
C TYR A 48 -3.01 8.93 5.98
N ARG A 49 -4.31 8.89 5.67
CA ARG A 49 -5.36 9.26 6.64
C ARG A 49 -5.59 8.21 7.73
N LYS A 50 -5.42 6.93 7.40
CA LYS A 50 -5.78 5.80 8.27
C LYS A 50 -4.58 5.18 8.98
N CYS A 51 -3.38 5.37 8.46
CA CYS A 51 -2.13 4.73 8.88
C CYS A 51 -1.00 5.78 8.97
N SER A 52 -1.30 6.97 9.50
CA SER A 52 -0.33 8.07 9.68
C SER A 52 0.55 7.93 10.93
N ALA A 53 0.20 7.02 11.84
CA ALA A 53 0.95 6.79 13.06
C ALA A 53 2.17 5.89 12.79
N TRP A 54 3.11 5.92 13.74
CA TRP A 54 4.11 4.87 13.85
C TRP A 54 3.46 3.63 14.43
N GLU A 55 3.50 2.54 13.67
CA GLU A 55 2.92 1.26 14.07
C GLU A 55 4.01 0.37 14.67
N ASP A 56 3.69 -0.32 15.75
CA ASP A 56 4.55 -1.32 16.37
C ASP A 56 4.43 -2.65 15.61
N ILE A 57 5.52 -3.05 14.96
CA ILE A 57 5.60 -4.30 14.20
C ILE A 57 6.34 -5.36 15.02
N PRO A 58 5.71 -6.53 15.26
CA PRO A 58 6.35 -7.67 15.90
C PRO A 58 7.66 -8.06 15.19
N ASP A 59 8.71 -8.34 15.96
CA ASP A 59 10.04 -8.64 15.41
C ASP A 59 10.03 -9.87 14.48
N GLN A 60 9.11 -10.82 14.68
CA GLN A 60 8.95 -11.99 13.80
C GLN A 60 8.54 -11.65 12.36
N PHE A 61 8.04 -10.43 12.12
CA PHE A 61 7.71 -9.94 10.77
C PHE A 61 8.83 -9.09 10.17
N VAL A 62 9.96 -8.95 10.87
CA VAL A 62 11.10 -8.12 10.46
C VAL A 62 12.35 -8.99 10.44
N GLU A 63 12.82 -9.30 9.24
CA GLU A 63 14.15 -9.86 9.06
C GLU A 63 15.19 -8.77 9.31
N LYS A 64 16.20 -9.09 10.12
CA LYS A 64 17.33 -8.19 10.45
C LYS A 64 18.60 -8.90 9.97
N ASP A 65 19.44 -8.18 9.23
CA ASP A 65 20.77 -8.65 8.82
C ASP A 65 21.72 -8.82 10.03
#